data_AF-A0A261KQH6-F1
#
_entry.id   AF-A0A261KQH6-F1
#
_cell.length_a   1.000
_cell.length_b   1.000
_cell.length_c   1.000
_cell.angle_alpha   90.00
_cell.angle_beta   90.00
_cell.angle_gamma   90.00
#
_symmetry.space_group_name_H-M   'P 1'
#
loop_
_entity.id
_entity.type
_entity.pdbx_description
1 polymer ?
#
loop_
_entity_poly.entity_id
_entity_poly.type
_entity_poly.pdbx_seq_one_letter_code
_entity_poly.pdbx_strand_id
1 'polypeptide(L)'
;NELIQNKFYELVKLIENLPNSNKTIKAYLSDARLLPMSDNKIDFVVTSPPYINVFNYHQNYRKSAELLGWDLLKIAKSEIGSNRANRGNRFYTVVQYCLDIADTLKELSRVSKKDARLVFVVGHESNVLGVPFYNADIIERIGIESGLYRKVLRQKRTFKNKFGKIIREDLINFYNLKPELKIEFIDAVAREVAMNALKNGISVVSSQNYKSLENAIRKVPYLERTPKLNLYPDIEKYQI
;
A
#
# COMPACT_ATOMS: atom_id res chain seq x y z
N ASN A 1 10.30 -33.00 -12.89
CA ASN A 1 9.88 -31.96 -13.85
C ASN A 1 11.06 -31.04 -14.07
N GLU A 2 11.76 -31.22 -15.19
CA GLU A 2 13.03 -30.57 -15.53
C GLU A 2 12.94 -29.03 -15.51
N LEU A 3 11.80 -28.47 -15.95
CA LEU A 3 11.54 -27.03 -15.92
C LEU A 3 11.59 -26.45 -14.49
N ILE A 4 11.04 -27.17 -13.51
CA ILE A 4 11.02 -26.73 -12.10
C ILE A 4 12.43 -26.75 -11.52
N GLN A 5 13.20 -27.80 -11.81
CA GLN A 5 14.59 -27.91 -11.35
C GLN A 5 15.47 -26.82 -11.97
N ASN A 6 15.32 -26.54 -13.26
CA ASN A 6 16.03 -25.45 -13.92
C ASN A 6 15.69 -24.09 -13.31
N LYS A 7 14.39 -23.80 -13.06
CA LYS A 7 13.97 -22.56 -12.40
C LYS A 7 14.50 -22.43 -10.96
N PHE A 8 14.52 -23.52 -10.22
CA PHE A 8 15.10 -23.55 -8.87
C PHE A 8 16.61 -23.26 -8.91
N TYR A 9 17.33 -23.89 -9.84
CA TYR A 9 18.76 -23.67 -10.02
C TYR A 9 19.10 -22.22 -10.44
N GLU A 10 18.30 -21.62 -11.32
CA GLU A 10 18.40 -20.19 -11.65
C GLU A 10 18.23 -19.30 -10.40
N LEU A 11 17.28 -19.63 -9.52
CA LEU A 11 17.05 -18.88 -8.28
C LEU A 11 18.23 -19.01 -7.32
N VAL A 12 18.76 -20.22 -7.13
CA VAL A 12 19.94 -20.46 -6.30
C VAL A 12 21.14 -19.67 -6.84
N LYS A 13 21.42 -19.78 -8.14
CA LYS A 13 22.46 -18.98 -8.79
C LYS A 13 22.26 -17.48 -8.59
N LEU A 14 21.03 -16.98 -8.71
CA LEU A 14 20.75 -15.57 -8.48
C LEU A 14 21.14 -15.16 -7.06
N ILE A 15 20.74 -15.95 -6.05
CA ILE A 15 21.01 -15.68 -4.63
C ILE A 15 22.52 -15.73 -4.36
N GLU A 16 23.21 -16.75 -4.86
CA GLU A 16 24.67 -16.92 -4.68
C GLU A 16 25.49 -15.82 -5.35
N ASN A 17 24.99 -15.24 -6.44
CA ASN A 17 25.64 -14.14 -7.17
C ASN A 17 25.18 -12.75 -6.72
N LEU A 18 24.34 -12.64 -5.68
CA LEU A 18 24.02 -11.33 -5.11
C LEU A 18 25.30 -10.68 -4.56
N PRO A 19 25.47 -9.36 -4.74
CA PRO A 19 26.66 -8.67 -4.24
C PRO A 19 26.73 -8.75 -2.72
N ASN A 20 27.90 -9.10 -2.21
CA ASN A 20 28.16 -9.08 -0.77
C ASN A 20 28.30 -7.64 -0.27
N SER A 21 27.77 -7.38 0.92
CA SER A 21 27.89 -6.10 1.60
C SER A 21 28.42 -6.32 3.01
N ASN A 22 29.39 -5.50 3.44
CA ASN A 22 29.85 -5.46 4.82
C ASN A 22 28.94 -4.60 5.72
N LYS A 23 27.89 -4.00 5.15
CA LYS A 23 26.90 -3.21 5.90
C LYS A 23 25.89 -4.13 6.54
N THR A 24 25.40 -3.74 7.71
CA THR A 24 24.33 -4.46 8.40
C THR A 24 23.04 -4.39 7.60
N ILE A 25 22.51 -5.55 7.21
CA ILE A 25 21.20 -5.71 6.60
C ILE A 25 20.24 -6.21 7.67
N LYS A 26 19.09 -5.54 7.82
CA LYS A 26 18.03 -5.96 8.74
C LYS A 26 16.74 -6.15 7.97
N ALA A 27 16.11 -7.31 8.17
CA ALA A 27 14.80 -7.62 7.64
C ALA A 27 13.80 -7.69 8.79
N TYR A 28 12.64 -7.07 8.61
CA TYR A 28 11.57 -7.05 9.59
C TYR A 28 10.29 -7.51 8.94
N LEU A 29 9.61 -8.43 9.61
CA LEU A 29 8.26 -8.84 9.26
C LEU A 29 7.28 -8.07 10.14
N SER A 30 6.72 -6.98 9.61
CA SER A 30 5.87 -6.04 10.35
C SER A 30 4.87 -5.33 9.45
N ASP A 31 3.82 -4.77 10.04
CA ASP A 31 2.89 -3.89 9.34
C ASP A 31 3.56 -2.55 8.98
N ALA A 32 3.41 -2.07 7.75
CA ALA A 32 3.99 -0.79 7.32
C ALA A 32 3.40 0.44 8.04
N ARG A 33 2.27 0.27 8.73
CA ARG A 33 1.63 1.28 9.60
C ARG A 33 2.17 1.26 11.04
N LEU A 34 3.11 0.36 11.34
CA LEU A 34 3.80 0.24 12.63
C LEU A 34 5.12 -0.53 12.47
N LEU A 35 6.18 0.19 12.09
CA LEU A 35 7.52 -0.35 11.91
C LEU A 35 8.23 -0.52 13.27
N PRO A 36 8.98 -1.62 13.48
CA PRO A 36 9.72 -1.90 14.71
C PRO A 36 11.03 -1.10 14.76
N MET A 37 10.91 0.21 14.59
CA MET A 37 12.04 1.14 14.50
C MET A 37 11.77 2.39 15.32
N SER A 38 12.81 2.92 15.94
CA SER A 38 12.74 4.20 16.64
C SER A 38 12.60 5.37 15.68
N ASP A 39 12.17 6.50 16.22
CA ASP A 39 12.04 7.75 15.49
C ASP A 39 13.38 8.21 14.91
N ASN A 40 13.34 8.91 13.77
CA ASN A 40 14.50 9.61 13.19
C ASN A 40 15.72 8.71 12.89
N LYS A 41 15.49 7.49 12.39
CA LYS A 41 16.54 6.54 12.01
C LYS A 41 16.79 6.43 10.52
N ILE A 42 15.82 6.80 9.67
CA ILE A 42 15.91 6.63 8.22
C ILE A 42 16.23 7.95 7.52
N ASP A 43 17.29 7.94 6.69
CA ASP A 43 17.69 9.05 5.83
C ASP A 43 17.05 9.01 4.43
N PHE A 44 16.68 7.81 3.98
CA PHE A 44 16.15 7.57 2.64
C PHE A 44 15.15 6.42 2.63
N VAL A 45 14.00 6.62 1.99
CA VAL A 45 12.96 5.60 1.79
C VAL A 45 12.76 5.38 0.30
N VAL A 46 12.73 4.12 -0.12
CA VAL A 46 12.17 3.70 -1.42
C VAL A 46 11.08 2.69 -1.14
N THR A 47 9.89 2.91 -1.68
CA THR A 47 8.75 2.05 -1.43
C THR A 47 7.81 1.98 -2.62
N SER A 48 7.17 0.83 -2.78
CA SER A 48 6.05 0.62 -3.69
C SER A 48 4.85 0.15 -2.86
N PRO A 49 4.09 1.06 -2.23
CA PRO A 49 2.96 0.68 -1.39
C PRO A 49 1.92 -0.07 -2.23
N PRO A 50 1.02 -0.85 -1.60
CA PRO A 50 -0.05 -1.52 -2.34
C PRO A 50 -0.94 -0.50 -3.07
N TYR A 51 -1.59 -0.95 -4.13
CA TYR A 51 -2.54 -0.15 -4.91
C TYR A 51 -3.96 -0.65 -4.66
N ILE A 52 -4.95 0.22 -4.84
CA ILE A 52 -6.36 -0.15 -4.61
C ILE A 52 -6.72 -1.34 -5.49
N ASN A 53 -7.24 -2.42 -4.91
CA ASN A 53 -7.76 -3.57 -5.66
C ASN A 53 -6.73 -4.26 -6.59
N VAL A 54 -5.44 -4.04 -6.34
CA VAL A 54 -4.35 -4.69 -7.06
C VAL A 54 -3.83 -5.84 -6.19
N PHE A 55 -4.18 -7.06 -6.62
CA PHE A 55 -3.85 -8.39 -6.10
C PHE A 55 -4.85 -9.05 -5.14
N ASN A 56 -5.48 -10.13 -5.64
CA ASN A 56 -5.94 -11.23 -4.79
C ASN A 56 -4.74 -12.16 -4.49
N TYR A 57 -3.85 -11.79 -3.56
CA TYR A 57 -2.74 -12.67 -3.12
C TYR A 57 -3.26 -14.05 -2.69
N HIS A 58 -4.46 -14.09 -2.09
CA HIS A 58 -5.15 -15.31 -1.67
C HIS A 58 -5.73 -16.18 -2.79
N GLN A 59 -5.68 -15.78 -4.05
CA GLN A 59 -6.08 -16.67 -5.15
C GLN A 59 -4.85 -17.24 -5.86
N ASN A 60 -3.82 -16.42 -6.08
CA ASN A 60 -2.65 -16.83 -6.85
C ASN A 60 -1.58 -17.54 -6.00
N TYR A 61 -1.47 -17.19 -4.71
CA TYR A 61 -0.38 -17.67 -3.84
C TYR A 61 -0.88 -18.40 -2.60
N ARG A 62 -2.18 -18.74 -2.55
CA ARG A 62 -2.80 -19.33 -1.37
C ARG A 62 -2.14 -20.62 -0.92
N LYS A 63 -2.01 -21.56 -1.85
CA LYS A 63 -1.36 -22.85 -1.57
C LYS A 63 0.07 -22.65 -1.08
N SER A 64 0.83 -21.75 -1.71
CA SER A 64 2.22 -21.47 -1.31
C SER A 64 2.31 -20.85 0.08
N ALA A 65 1.45 -19.89 0.41
CA ALA A 65 1.47 -19.26 1.73
C ALA A 65 0.96 -20.22 2.83
N GLU A 66 -0.10 -20.99 2.57
CA GLU A 66 -0.59 -22.02 3.50
C GLU A 66 0.47 -23.12 3.73
N LEU A 67 1.24 -23.51 2.70
CA LEU A 67 2.38 -24.44 2.84
C LEU A 67 3.50 -23.87 3.72
N LEU A 68 3.70 -22.56 3.69
CA LEU A 68 4.62 -21.84 4.58
C LEU A 68 4.00 -21.59 5.97
N GLY A 69 2.85 -22.21 6.27
CA GLY A 69 2.15 -22.16 7.55
C GLY A 69 1.19 -20.99 7.73
N TRP A 70 1.14 -20.03 6.80
CA TRP A 70 0.40 -18.79 7.01
C TRP A 70 -1.12 -18.97 7.01
N ASP A 71 -1.78 -18.43 8.04
CA ASP A 71 -3.24 -18.28 8.03
C ASP A 71 -3.64 -17.04 7.21
N LEU A 72 -3.89 -17.27 5.93
CA LEU A 72 -4.31 -16.22 5.01
C LEU A 72 -5.67 -15.60 5.34
N LEU A 73 -6.56 -16.28 6.07
CA LEU A 73 -7.84 -15.67 6.48
C LEU A 73 -7.61 -14.58 7.53
N LYS A 74 -6.62 -14.78 8.40
CA LYS A 74 -6.20 -13.80 9.40
C LYS A 74 -5.52 -12.60 8.72
N ILE A 75 -4.55 -12.87 7.83
CA ILE A 75 -3.77 -11.83 7.15
C ILE A 75 -4.63 -10.97 6.20
N ALA A 76 -5.60 -11.59 5.51
CA ALA A 76 -6.51 -10.89 4.58
C ALA A 76 -7.20 -9.68 5.19
N LYS A 77 -7.53 -9.75 6.48
CA LYS A 77 -8.26 -8.70 7.18
C LYS A 77 -7.37 -7.47 7.41
N SER A 78 -6.06 -7.67 7.55
CA SER A 78 -5.09 -6.59 7.77
C SER A 78 -4.47 -6.03 6.50
N GLU A 79 -4.83 -6.55 5.32
CA GLU A 79 -4.37 -5.98 4.06
C GLU A 79 -4.83 -4.53 3.93
N ILE A 80 -3.92 -3.64 3.54
CA ILE A 80 -4.22 -2.22 3.28
C ILE A 80 -5.36 -2.11 2.26
N GLY A 81 -6.44 -1.42 2.65
CA GLY A 81 -7.68 -1.30 1.85
C GLY A 81 -8.56 -2.56 1.80
N SER A 82 -8.18 -3.67 2.43
CA SER A 82 -8.82 -5.00 2.50
C SER A 82 -10.04 -5.20 1.60
N ASN A 83 -9.81 -5.54 0.33
CA ASN A 83 -10.89 -5.74 -0.64
C ASN A 83 -11.85 -6.87 -0.26
N ARG A 84 -11.36 -7.90 0.45
CA ARG A 84 -12.16 -9.06 0.84
C ARG A 84 -13.18 -8.74 1.93
N ALA A 85 -12.88 -7.81 2.83
CA ALA A 85 -13.80 -7.38 3.88
C ALA A 85 -15.02 -6.62 3.31
N ASN A 86 -14.84 -5.98 2.15
CA ASN A 86 -15.82 -5.06 1.56
C ASN A 86 -16.71 -5.70 0.49
N ARG A 87 -17.08 -6.99 0.62
CA ARG A 87 -17.94 -7.67 -0.37
C ARG A 87 -19.31 -7.01 -0.55
N GLY A 88 -19.86 -6.40 0.51
CA GLY A 88 -21.16 -5.71 0.46
C GLY A 88 -21.13 -4.37 -0.27
N ASN A 89 -19.98 -3.67 -0.28
CA ASN A 89 -19.78 -2.45 -1.05
C ASN A 89 -18.29 -2.24 -1.33
N ARG A 90 -17.86 -2.53 -2.56
CA ARG A 90 -16.44 -2.48 -2.93
C ARG A 90 -15.84 -1.09 -2.82
N PHE A 91 -16.62 -0.02 -2.95
CA PHE A 91 -16.11 1.35 -2.83
C PHE A 91 -15.59 1.69 -1.42
N TYR A 92 -15.98 0.93 -0.39
CA TYR A 92 -15.39 1.08 0.95
C TYR A 92 -13.87 0.83 0.96
N THR A 93 -13.36 0.03 0.02
CA THR A 93 -11.90 -0.20 -0.13
C THR A 93 -11.14 1.10 -0.38
N VAL A 94 -11.74 2.06 -1.07
CA VAL A 94 -11.10 3.35 -1.41
C VAL A 94 -10.91 4.18 -0.15
N VAL A 95 -11.93 4.20 0.71
CA VAL A 95 -11.87 4.93 1.99
C VAL A 95 -10.84 4.29 2.92
N GLN A 96 -10.91 2.96 3.09
CA GLN A 96 -9.95 2.23 3.90
C GLN A 96 -8.53 2.38 3.39
N TYR A 97 -8.33 2.33 2.08
CA TYR A 97 -7.04 2.58 1.46
C TYR A 97 -6.49 3.96 1.83
N CYS A 98 -7.29 5.02 1.73
CA CYS A 98 -6.83 6.36 2.10
C CYS A 98 -6.45 6.44 3.59
N LEU A 99 -7.27 5.86 4.49
CA LEU A 99 -6.98 5.84 5.93
C LEU A 99 -5.72 5.02 6.26
N ASP A 100 -5.55 3.86 5.64
CA ASP A 100 -4.42 2.98 5.86
C ASP A 100 -3.12 3.56 5.28
N ILE A 101 -3.18 4.19 4.10
CA ILE A 101 -2.06 4.92 3.52
C ILE A 101 -1.68 6.10 4.40
N ALA A 102 -2.65 6.84 4.95
CA ALA A 102 -2.36 7.93 5.88
C ALA A 102 -1.58 7.45 7.11
N ASP A 103 -1.96 6.30 7.68
CA ASP A 103 -1.21 5.66 8.76
C ASP A 103 0.21 5.25 8.32
N THR A 104 0.38 4.68 7.13
CA THR A 104 1.71 4.34 6.58
C THR A 104 2.56 5.58 6.35
N LEU A 105 2.00 6.64 5.77
CA LEU A 105 2.71 7.89 5.53
C LEU A 105 3.11 8.54 6.85
N LYS A 106 2.25 8.53 7.86
CA LYS A 106 2.61 9.01 9.20
C LYS A 106 3.75 8.20 9.80
N GLU A 107 3.69 6.87 9.68
CA GLU A 107 4.71 5.98 10.23
C GLU A 107 6.07 6.18 9.55
N LEU A 108 6.09 6.33 8.22
CA LEU A 108 7.30 6.66 7.47
C LEU A 108 7.87 8.02 7.89
N SER A 109 7.01 9.02 8.16
CA SER A 109 7.46 10.32 8.67
C SER A 109 8.06 10.21 10.08
N ARG A 110 7.50 9.35 10.95
CA ARG A 110 8.01 9.07 12.30
C ARG A 110 9.39 8.44 12.28
N VAL A 111 9.61 7.37 11.51
CA VAL A 111 10.91 6.69 11.47
C VAL A 111 11.96 7.46 10.68
N SER A 112 11.54 8.32 9.75
CA SER A 112 12.47 9.12 8.93
C SER A 112 12.91 10.39 9.64
N LYS A 113 14.14 10.83 9.38
CA LYS A 113 14.66 12.12 9.85
C LYS A 113 13.95 13.27 9.14
N LYS A 114 14.05 14.49 9.69
CA LYS A 114 13.71 15.71 8.96
C LYS A 114 14.56 15.79 7.68
N ASP A 115 13.95 16.20 6.57
CA ASP A 115 14.56 16.30 5.25
C ASP A 115 15.10 14.97 4.68
N ALA A 116 14.72 13.83 5.28
CA ALA A 116 14.90 12.53 4.65
C ALA A 116 14.13 12.49 3.32
N ARG A 117 14.72 11.86 2.30
CA ARG A 117 14.09 11.75 0.98
C ARG A 117 13.29 10.45 0.88
N LEU A 118 12.04 10.56 0.44
CA LEU A 118 11.16 9.41 0.24
C LEU A 118 10.78 9.31 -1.24
N VAL A 119 10.93 8.12 -1.82
CA VAL A 119 10.59 7.83 -3.20
C VAL A 119 9.52 6.74 -3.24
N PHE A 120 8.35 7.09 -3.76
CA PHE A 120 7.22 6.19 -3.93
C PHE A 120 7.10 5.78 -5.39
N VAL A 121 7.12 4.49 -5.68
CA VAL A 121 6.83 3.92 -7.00
C VAL A 121 5.40 3.40 -6.97
N VAL A 122 4.51 4.02 -7.73
CA VAL A 122 3.06 3.80 -7.58
C VAL A 122 2.44 3.49 -8.93
N GLY A 123 1.60 2.46 -8.98
CA GLY A 123 0.81 2.13 -10.16
C GLY A 123 -0.16 3.26 -10.49
N HIS A 124 -0.23 3.65 -11.76
CA HIS A 124 -0.93 4.86 -12.16
C HIS A 124 -2.41 4.88 -11.75
N GLU A 125 -3.09 3.75 -11.98
CA GLU A 125 -4.54 3.67 -11.86
C GLU A 125 -4.94 2.31 -11.29
N SER A 126 -5.95 2.35 -10.42
CA SER A 126 -6.70 1.22 -9.93
C SER A 126 -8.15 1.34 -10.35
N ASN A 127 -8.85 0.22 -10.51
CA ASN A 127 -10.26 0.21 -10.89
C ASN A 127 -11.11 -0.46 -9.81
N VAL A 128 -12.21 0.19 -9.42
CA VAL A 128 -13.23 -0.38 -8.54
C VAL A 128 -14.58 -0.25 -9.21
N LEU A 129 -15.16 -1.39 -9.60
CA LEU A 129 -16.48 -1.47 -10.23
C LEU A 129 -16.65 -0.56 -11.47
N GLY A 130 -15.60 -0.48 -12.30
CA GLY A 130 -15.58 0.35 -13.51
C GLY A 130 -15.10 1.78 -13.28
N VAL A 131 -14.97 2.23 -12.03
CA VAL A 131 -14.52 3.58 -11.70
C VAL A 131 -13.00 3.62 -11.52
N PRO A 132 -12.28 4.55 -12.20
CA PRO A 132 -10.84 4.72 -12.05
C PRO A 132 -10.49 5.50 -10.77
N PHE A 133 -9.43 5.08 -10.09
CA PHE A 133 -8.83 5.73 -8.93
C PHE A 133 -7.32 5.87 -9.12
N TYR A 134 -6.80 7.09 -9.03
CA TYR A 134 -5.39 7.38 -9.31
C TYR A 134 -4.56 7.32 -8.02
N ASN A 135 -3.85 6.21 -7.83
CA ASN A 135 -3.16 5.90 -6.56
C ASN A 135 -2.12 6.96 -6.18
N ALA A 136 -1.37 7.45 -7.17
CA ALA A 136 -0.36 8.47 -6.94
C ALA A 136 -0.96 9.81 -6.52
N ASP A 137 -2.13 10.19 -7.05
CA ASP A 137 -2.83 11.40 -6.65
C ASP A 137 -3.31 11.30 -5.20
N ILE A 138 -3.82 10.13 -4.80
CA ILE A 138 -4.24 9.87 -3.42
C ILE A 138 -3.06 10.01 -2.45
N ILE A 139 -1.96 9.29 -2.71
CA ILE A 139 -0.76 9.32 -1.86
C ILE A 139 -0.18 10.74 -1.78
N GLU A 140 -0.09 11.43 -2.92
CA GLU A 140 0.45 12.79 -2.99
C GLU A 140 -0.40 13.78 -2.21
N ARG A 141 -1.72 13.76 -2.40
CA ARG A 141 -2.63 14.64 -1.68
C ARG A 141 -2.59 14.39 -0.17
N ILE A 142 -2.68 13.14 0.27
CA ILE A 142 -2.58 12.83 1.71
C ILE A 142 -1.24 13.32 2.26
N GLY A 143 -0.13 13.05 1.57
CA GLY A 143 1.21 13.45 2.03
C GLY A 143 1.42 14.96 2.15
N ILE A 144 0.90 15.74 1.18
CA ILE A 144 1.07 17.20 1.11
C ILE A 144 0.02 17.92 1.98
N GLU A 145 -1.26 17.59 1.82
CA GLU A 145 -2.37 18.27 2.51
C GLU A 145 -2.32 18.02 4.03
N SER A 146 -1.78 16.87 4.46
CA SER A 146 -1.52 16.63 5.88
C SER A 146 -0.31 17.37 6.41
N GLY A 147 0.55 17.95 5.56
CA GLY A 147 1.79 18.60 5.99
C GLY A 147 2.93 17.66 6.37
N LEU A 148 2.78 16.33 6.15
CA LEU A 148 3.86 15.35 6.39
C LEU A 148 5.05 15.57 5.45
N TYR A 149 4.77 15.95 4.20
CA TYR A 149 5.74 15.93 3.13
C TYR A 149 5.72 17.19 2.26
N ARG A 150 6.91 17.57 1.78
CA ARG A 150 7.07 18.50 0.67
C ARG A 150 7.36 17.74 -0.60
N LYS A 151 6.55 17.92 -1.64
CA LYS A 151 6.82 17.35 -2.96
C LYS A 151 8.04 17.99 -3.59
N VAL A 152 8.91 17.15 -4.14
CA VAL A 152 10.07 17.56 -4.95
C VAL A 152 9.70 17.47 -6.41
N LEU A 153 9.34 16.27 -6.86
CA LEU A 153 9.00 15.99 -8.25
C LEU A 153 8.13 14.74 -8.35
N ARG A 154 7.35 14.67 -9.41
CA ARG A 154 6.63 13.46 -9.83
C ARG A 154 7.01 13.14 -11.26
N GLN A 155 7.49 11.93 -11.49
CA GLN A 155 7.85 11.42 -12.81
C GLN A 155 6.88 10.32 -13.23
N LYS A 156 6.73 10.15 -14.55
CA LYS A 156 5.96 9.06 -15.14
C LYS A 156 6.95 8.07 -15.76
N ARG A 157 6.71 6.79 -15.52
CA ARG A 157 7.42 5.70 -16.18
C ARG A 157 6.42 4.84 -16.93
N THR A 158 6.83 4.32 -18.08
CA THR A 158 6.03 3.39 -18.86
C THR A 158 6.90 2.26 -19.38
N PHE A 159 6.43 1.02 -19.27
CA PHE A 159 7.14 -0.15 -19.76
C PHE A 159 6.16 -1.24 -20.19
N LYS A 160 6.61 -2.13 -21.08
CA LYS A 160 5.83 -3.28 -21.54
C LYS A 160 6.09 -4.46 -20.60
N ASN A 161 5.05 -5.04 -20.01
CA ASN A 161 5.22 -6.25 -19.19
C ASN A 161 5.40 -7.50 -20.07
N LYS A 162 5.64 -8.66 -19.44
CA LYS A 162 5.83 -9.94 -20.14
C LYS A 162 4.65 -10.41 -20.99
N PHE A 163 3.45 -9.85 -20.76
CA PHE A 163 2.23 -10.14 -21.51
C PHE A 163 1.96 -9.10 -22.61
N GLY A 164 2.90 -8.19 -22.84
CA GLY A 164 2.76 -7.14 -23.84
C GLY A 164 1.89 -5.95 -23.44
N LYS A 165 1.36 -5.93 -22.21
CA LYS A 165 0.57 -4.80 -21.70
C LYS A 165 1.50 -3.65 -21.33
N ILE A 166 1.14 -2.45 -21.75
CA ILE A 166 1.80 -1.22 -21.33
C ILE A 166 1.38 -0.93 -19.88
N ILE A 167 2.36 -0.88 -18.99
CA ILE A 167 2.19 -0.53 -17.58
C ILE A 167 2.71 0.89 -17.39
N ARG A 168 1.91 1.71 -16.68
CA ARG A 168 2.27 3.06 -16.31
C ARG A 168 2.40 3.16 -14.79
N GLU A 169 3.47 3.80 -14.35
CA GLU A 169 3.74 4.09 -12.95
C GLU A 169 4.10 5.57 -12.78
N ASP A 170 3.84 6.09 -11.59
CA ASP A 170 4.24 7.40 -11.13
C ASP A 170 5.32 7.22 -10.04
N LEU A 171 6.41 7.98 -10.16
CA LEU A 171 7.49 8.04 -9.18
C LEU A 171 7.39 9.37 -8.44
N ILE A 172 6.96 9.35 -7.18
CA ILE A 172 6.75 10.56 -6.37
C ILE A 172 7.91 10.72 -5.41
N ASN A 173 8.55 11.89 -5.44
CA ASN A 173 9.66 12.21 -4.55
C ASN A 173 9.21 13.26 -3.54
N PHE A 174 9.47 12.97 -2.27
CA PHE A 174 9.18 13.84 -1.14
C PHE A 174 10.41 14.11 -0.30
N TYR A 175 10.37 15.23 0.43
CA TYR A 175 11.14 15.43 1.65
C TYR A 175 10.23 15.35 2.86
N ASN A 176 10.71 14.68 3.92
CA ASN A 176 10.03 14.63 5.21
C ASN A 176 10.07 15.98 5.93
N LEU A 177 8.91 16.58 6.19
CA LEU A 177 8.84 17.85 6.92
C LEU A 177 8.99 17.67 8.43
N LYS A 178 8.76 16.44 8.92
CA LYS A 178 8.75 16.09 10.34
C LYS A 178 7.86 17.02 11.17
N PRO A 179 6.57 17.12 10.86
CA PRO A 179 5.71 18.07 11.53
C PRO A 179 5.26 17.51 12.89
N GLU A 180 4.97 18.39 13.83
CA GLU A 180 4.27 18.04 15.07
C GLU A 180 2.76 18.14 14.81
N LEU A 181 2.13 17.04 14.39
CA LEU A 181 0.72 17.02 14.02
C LEU A 181 -0.10 16.09 14.91
N LYS A 182 -1.33 16.54 15.15
CA LYS A 182 -2.39 15.74 15.75
C LYS A 182 -2.88 14.67 14.77
N ILE A 183 -3.15 13.47 15.28
CA ILE A 183 -3.58 12.31 14.47
C ILE A 183 -4.90 12.60 13.76
N GLU A 184 -5.77 13.34 14.43
CA GLU A 184 -7.11 13.71 13.99
C GLU A 184 -7.05 14.57 12.71
N PHE A 185 -6.01 15.40 12.55
CA PHE A 185 -5.85 16.21 11.35
C PHE A 185 -5.49 15.36 10.12
N ILE A 186 -4.57 14.41 10.30
CA ILE A 186 -4.17 13.49 9.22
C ILE A 186 -5.36 12.60 8.82
N ASP A 187 -6.15 12.14 9.78
CA ASP A 187 -7.39 11.38 9.53
C ASP A 187 -8.41 12.20 8.72
N ALA A 188 -8.63 13.47 9.09
CA ALA A 188 -9.52 14.37 8.38
C ALA A 188 -9.09 14.55 6.90
N VAL A 189 -7.80 14.79 6.66
CA VAL A 189 -7.24 14.90 5.30
C VAL A 189 -7.47 13.60 4.52
N ALA A 190 -7.19 12.45 5.12
CA ALA A 190 -7.37 11.16 4.46
C ALA A 190 -8.83 10.91 4.05
N ARG A 191 -9.78 11.28 4.92
CA ARG A 191 -11.22 11.20 4.62
C ARG A 191 -11.64 12.16 3.54
N GLU A 192 -11.12 13.39 3.53
CA GLU A 192 -11.39 14.36 2.47
C GLU A 192 -10.86 13.88 1.11
N VAL A 193 -9.63 13.35 1.07
CA VAL A 193 -9.06 12.76 -0.14
C VAL A 193 -9.93 11.60 -0.63
N ALA A 194 -10.36 10.70 0.26
CA ALA A 194 -11.26 9.60 -0.08
C ALA A 194 -12.60 10.09 -0.63
N MET A 195 -13.21 11.09 0.02
CA MET A 195 -14.46 11.69 -0.38
C MET A 195 -14.37 12.28 -1.80
N ASN A 196 -13.31 13.04 -2.07
CA ASN A 196 -13.10 13.67 -3.37
C ASN A 196 -12.84 12.60 -4.45
N ALA A 197 -12.05 11.57 -4.14
CA ALA A 197 -11.80 10.46 -5.05
C ALA A 197 -13.09 9.72 -5.43
N LEU A 198 -13.96 9.44 -4.46
CA LEU A 198 -15.26 8.81 -4.71
C LEU A 198 -16.22 9.71 -5.50
N LYS A 199 -16.30 11.00 -5.16
CA LYS A 199 -17.15 11.97 -5.87
C LYS A 199 -16.77 12.11 -7.34
N ASN A 200 -15.48 12.10 -7.67
CA ASN A 200 -15.01 12.12 -9.06
C ASN A 200 -15.55 10.93 -9.87
N GLY A 201 -15.78 9.80 -9.21
CA GLY A 201 -16.36 8.60 -9.82
C GLY A 201 -17.84 8.71 -10.21
N ILE A 202 -18.59 9.69 -9.69
CA ILE A 202 -20.03 9.86 -9.96
C ILE A 202 -20.31 10.01 -11.45
N SER A 203 -19.43 10.71 -12.17
CA SER A 203 -19.59 10.97 -13.61
C SER A 203 -19.32 9.75 -14.50
N VAL A 204 -18.69 8.70 -13.97
CA VAL A 204 -18.20 7.54 -14.74
C VAL A 204 -18.85 6.22 -14.29
N VAL A 205 -19.38 6.17 -13.06
CA VAL A 205 -19.97 4.95 -12.49
C VAL A 205 -21.19 4.48 -13.28
N SER A 206 -21.32 3.17 -13.47
CA SER A 206 -22.53 2.60 -14.09
C SER A 206 -23.75 2.79 -13.20
N SER A 207 -24.94 2.85 -13.80
CA SER A 207 -26.22 2.96 -13.09
C SER A 207 -26.41 1.86 -12.03
N GLN A 208 -25.95 0.64 -12.31
CA GLN A 208 -25.99 -0.48 -11.38
C GLN A 208 -25.16 -0.24 -10.12
N ASN A 209 -24.01 0.43 -10.23
CA ASN A 209 -23.07 0.64 -9.12
C ASN A 209 -23.23 2.01 -8.44
N TYR A 210 -24.05 2.91 -9.00
CA TYR A 210 -24.26 4.26 -8.50
C TYR A 210 -24.68 4.28 -7.02
N LYS A 211 -25.68 3.47 -6.64
CA LYS A 211 -26.16 3.41 -5.25
C LYS A 211 -25.06 2.98 -4.27
N SER A 212 -24.19 2.06 -4.69
CA SER A 212 -23.04 1.65 -3.87
C SER A 212 -22.01 2.76 -3.73
N LEU A 213 -21.73 3.51 -4.80
CA LEU A 213 -20.82 4.66 -4.76
C LEU A 213 -21.37 5.77 -3.84
N GLU A 214 -22.63 6.16 -4.04
CA GLU A 214 -23.31 7.17 -3.23
C GLU A 214 -23.34 6.78 -1.74
N ASN A 215 -23.61 5.50 -1.47
CA ASN A 215 -23.57 4.97 -0.12
C ASN A 215 -22.15 5.05 0.49
N ALA A 216 -21.10 4.75 -0.28
CA ALA A 216 -19.72 4.88 0.18
C ALA A 216 -19.35 6.33 0.49
N ILE A 217 -19.73 7.27 -0.37
CA ILE A 217 -19.56 8.72 -0.14
C ILE A 217 -20.19 9.13 1.20
N ARG A 218 -21.46 8.75 1.44
CA ARG A 218 -22.14 9.04 2.72
C ARG A 218 -21.48 8.38 3.93
N LYS A 219 -20.85 7.22 3.75
CA LYS A 219 -20.24 6.43 4.82
C LYS A 219 -18.80 6.83 5.15
N VAL A 220 -18.15 7.67 4.34
CA VAL A 220 -16.76 8.12 4.57
C VAL A 220 -16.49 8.54 6.03
N PRO A 221 -17.35 9.31 6.75
CA PRO A 221 -17.06 9.71 8.13
C PRO A 221 -17.05 8.56 9.15
N TYR A 222 -17.69 7.43 8.82
CA TYR A 222 -17.97 6.34 9.74
C TYR A 222 -17.20 5.05 9.42
N LEU A 223 -16.47 5.02 8.30
CA LEU A 223 -15.67 3.86 7.93
C LEU A 223 -14.37 3.85 8.74
N GLU A 224 -14.05 2.65 9.23
CA GLU A 224 -12.85 2.39 10.02
C GLU A 224 -11.70 1.89 9.13
N ARG A 225 -10.47 2.12 9.62
CA ARG A 225 -9.23 1.53 9.08
C ARG A 225 -9.30 0.01 9.03
N THR A 226 -8.46 -0.60 8.22
CA THR A 226 -8.28 -2.05 8.34
C THR A 226 -7.47 -2.37 9.61
N PRO A 227 -7.70 -3.52 10.26
CA PRO A 227 -6.86 -3.98 11.37
C PRO A 227 -5.37 -3.96 11.02
N LYS A 228 -4.51 -3.59 11.96
CA LYS A 228 -3.05 -3.75 11.80
C LYS A 228 -2.68 -5.22 11.99
N LEU A 229 -1.74 -5.71 11.19
CA LEU A 229 -1.22 -7.07 11.33
C LEU A 229 -0.47 -7.17 12.67
N ASN A 230 -0.94 -8.03 13.57
CA ASN A 230 -0.26 -8.35 14.81
C ASN A 230 0.25 -9.79 14.77
N LEU A 231 1.57 -9.95 14.75
CA LEU A 231 2.26 -11.24 14.64
C LEU A 231 2.70 -11.81 16.00
N TYR A 232 2.63 -11.04 17.09
CA TYR A 232 3.05 -11.49 18.43
C TYR A 232 2.42 -12.82 18.87
N PRO A 233 1.15 -13.15 18.56
CA PRO A 233 0.58 -14.45 18.91
C PRO A 233 1.07 -15.64 18.06
N ASP A 234 1.74 -15.39 16.92
CA ASP A 234 2.03 -16.43 15.92
C ASP A 234 3.52 -16.60 15.59
N ILE A 235 4.42 -15.73 16.07
CA ILE A 235 5.87 -15.86 15.82
C ILE A 235 6.41 -17.21 16.30
N GLU A 236 5.88 -17.76 17.41
CA GLU A 236 6.23 -19.09 17.90
C GLU A 236 5.82 -20.23 16.94
N LYS A 237 4.83 -20.01 16.07
CA LYS A 237 4.40 -21.00 15.05
C LYS A 237 5.18 -20.92 13.74
N TYR A 238 5.92 -19.84 13.51
CA TYR A 238 6.60 -19.54 12.24
C TYR A 238 8.12 -19.51 12.35
N GLN A 239 8.69 -19.84 13.51
CA GLN A 239 10.11 -20.18 13.62
C GLN A 239 10.32 -21.55 12.95
N ILE A 240 11.00 -21.51 11.80
CA ILE A 240 11.55 -22.69 11.11
C ILE A 240 12.94 -22.97 11.68
#